data_AF-A0A533Z220-F1
#
_entry.id   AF-A0A533Z220-F1
#
_cell.length_a   1.000
_cell.length_b   1.000
_cell.length_c   1.000
_cell.angle_alpha   90.00
_cell.angle_beta   90.00
_cell.angle_gamma   90.00
#
_symmetry.space_group_name_H-M   'P 1'
#
loop_
_entity.id
_entity.type
_entity.pdbx_description
1 polymer ?
#
loop_
_entity_poly.entity_id
_entity_poly.type
_entity_poly.pdbx_seq_one_letter_code
_entity_poly.pdbx_strand_id
1 'polypeptide(L)'
;MANATQPNNSYRPDLEKGNSNFDVRHRFVWMWSYLFPNRSGRWAQLTNGWGINSVLTLQSGQPFGVNLSDDYDGTGEFFPRPDVVGDPFAGTHAPGDYLNLSAFHVPCTLNPAGDGFADACVQGTQHQGNMGRNSLI
;
A
#
# COMPACT_ATOMS: atom_id res chain seq x y z
N MET A 1 11.92 0.77 8.43
CA MET A 1 11.13 1.25 7.28
C MET A 1 12.08 1.26 6.10
N ALA A 2 11.85 0.43 5.08
CA ALA A 2 12.68 0.43 3.88
C ALA A 2 12.67 1.83 3.27
N ASN A 3 13.83 2.40 2.98
CA ASN A 3 13.89 3.68 2.30
C ASN A 3 13.38 3.49 0.87
N ALA A 4 12.35 4.23 0.47
CA ALA A 4 11.75 4.12 -0.85
C ALA A 4 12.73 4.45 -2.00
N THR A 5 13.89 5.01 -1.68
CA THR A 5 14.98 5.32 -2.62
C THR A 5 16.02 4.21 -2.75
N GLN A 6 16.05 3.21 -1.87
CA GLN A 6 17.00 2.10 -1.96
C GLN A 6 16.45 1.02 -2.90
N PRO A 7 17.24 0.58 -3.90
CA PRO A 7 16.87 -0.54 -4.75
C PRO A 7 16.92 -1.85 -3.93
N ASN A 8 16.02 -2.79 -4.20
CA ASN A 8 16.06 -4.14 -3.62
C ASN A 8 17.28 -4.91 -4.15
N ASN A 9 17.69 -4.63 -5.39
CA ASN A 9 18.95 -5.13 -5.94
C ASN A 9 19.71 -4.01 -6.66
N SER A 10 20.81 -3.56 -6.06
CA SER A 10 21.69 -2.52 -6.62
C SER A 10 22.27 -2.86 -7.99
N TYR A 11 22.37 -4.15 -8.34
CA TYR A 11 22.84 -4.61 -9.65
C TYR A 11 21.73 -4.67 -10.72
N ARG A 12 20.46 -4.55 -10.32
CA ARG A 12 19.28 -4.67 -11.19
C ARG A 12 18.28 -3.52 -10.99
N PRO A 13 18.68 -2.27 -11.26
CA PRO A 13 17.80 -1.10 -11.11
C PRO A 13 16.60 -1.13 -12.08
N ASP A 14 16.67 -1.95 -13.14
CA ASP A 14 15.56 -2.18 -14.07
C ASP A 14 14.31 -2.75 -13.38
N LEU A 15 14.49 -3.51 -12.30
CA LEU A 15 13.43 -4.15 -11.53
C LEU A 15 12.79 -3.22 -10.47
N GLU A 16 13.31 -2.00 -10.33
CA GLU A 16 12.85 -1.04 -9.32
C GLU A 16 11.79 -0.06 -9.85
N LYS A 17 11.39 -0.22 -11.11
CA LYS A 17 10.35 0.61 -11.71
C LYS A 17 8.98 0.20 -11.16
N GLY A 18 8.30 1.14 -10.53
CA GLY A 18 6.96 0.94 -10.00
C GLY A 18 6.25 2.26 -9.74
N ASN A 19 4.99 2.19 -9.29
CA ASN A 19 4.24 3.39 -8.95
C ASN A 19 4.90 4.14 -7.79
N SER A 20 4.69 5.45 -7.70
CA SER A 20 5.09 6.21 -6.51
C SER A 20 4.16 5.88 -5.34
N ASN A 21 4.66 5.91 -4.10
CA ASN A 21 3.81 5.78 -2.90
C ASN A 21 2.80 6.92 -2.79
N PHE A 22 3.02 8.02 -3.51
CA PHE A 22 2.15 9.18 -3.58
C PHE A 22 1.33 9.24 -4.88
N ASP A 23 1.34 8.17 -5.68
CA ASP A 23 0.58 8.10 -6.92
C ASP A 23 -0.91 7.96 -6.62
N VAL A 24 -1.68 9.04 -6.85
CA VAL A 24 -3.14 9.03 -6.76
C VAL A 24 -3.67 9.39 -8.15
N ARG A 25 -3.92 8.37 -8.96
CA ARG A 25 -4.35 8.54 -10.36
C ARG A 25 -5.78 9.03 -10.50
N HIS A 26 -6.66 8.57 -9.60
CA HIS A 26 -8.07 8.91 -9.62
C HIS A 26 -8.40 9.73 -8.38
N ARG A 27 -8.50 11.04 -8.55
CA ARG A 27 -8.92 11.96 -7.50
C ARG A 27 -9.98 12.91 -8.03
N PHE A 28 -11.14 12.88 -7.40
CA PHE A 28 -12.25 13.78 -7.67
C PHE A 28 -12.50 14.63 -6.43
N VAL A 29 -12.48 15.95 -6.62
CA VAL A 29 -12.79 16.92 -5.57
C VAL A 29 -13.97 17.76 -6.04
N TRP A 30 -15.05 17.71 -5.28
CA TRP A 30 -16.24 18.52 -5.51
C TRP A 30 -16.37 19.56 -4.42
N MET A 31 -16.57 20.80 -4.84
CA MET A 31 -16.81 21.94 -3.98
C MET A 31 -18.09 22.61 -4.45
N TRP A 32 -19.05 22.73 -3.54
CA TRP A 32 -20.34 23.34 -3.82
C TRP A 32 -20.71 24.30 -2.71
N SER A 33 -21.14 25.49 -3.10
CA SER A 33 -21.65 26.51 -2.19
C SER A 33 -22.96 27.03 -2.75
N TYR A 34 -23.96 27.13 -1.89
CA TYR A 34 -25.24 27.71 -2.24
C TYR A 34 -25.74 28.58 -1.10
N LEU A 35 -25.86 29.87 -1.41
CA LEU A 35 -26.49 30.84 -0.53
C LEU A 35 -27.99 30.84 -0.83
N PHE A 36 -28.81 30.61 0.18
CA PHE A 36 -30.25 30.67 -0.01
C PHE A 36 -30.67 32.12 -0.34
N PRO A 37 -31.55 32.32 -1.32
CA PRO A 37 -32.05 33.65 -1.64
C PRO A 37 -32.92 34.16 -0.50
N ASN A 38 -32.82 35.46 -0.21
CA ASN A 38 -33.69 36.09 0.77
C ASN A 38 -35.14 36.06 0.27
N ARG A 39 -36.04 35.48 1.07
CA ARG A 39 -37.48 35.41 0.80
C ARG A 39 -38.27 36.14 1.88
N SER A 40 -39.46 36.60 1.51
CA SER A 40 -40.44 37.16 2.44
C SER A 40 -41.47 36.10 2.85
N GLY A 41 -42.08 36.26 4.04
CA GLY A 41 -43.08 35.33 4.57
C GLY A 41 -42.52 34.22 5.46
N ARG A 42 -43.29 33.14 5.67
CA ARG A 42 -43.02 32.10 6.69
C ARG A 42 -41.69 31.35 6.52
N TRP A 43 -41.13 31.35 5.32
CA TRP A 43 -39.85 30.71 5.00
C TRP A 43 -38.62 31.61 5.21
N ALA A 44 -38.82 32.91 5.45
CA ALA A 44 -37.75 33.90 5.61
C ALA A 44 -36.74 33.53 6.70
N GLN A 45 -37.20 32.91 7.80
CA GLN A 45 -36.34 32.48 8.90
C GLN A 45 -35.38 31.34 8.52
N LEU A 46 -35.76 30.52 7.53
CA LEU A 46 -35.00 29.35 7.10
C LEU A 46 -34.10 29.65 5.90
N THR A 47 -34.39 30.71 5.13
CA THR A 47 -33.63 31.06 3.92
C THR A 47 -32.75 32.29 4.09
N ASN A 48 -33.12 33.26 4.93
CA ASN A 48 -32.42 34.54 4.94
C ASN A 48 -31.13 34.45 5.76
N GLY A 49 -30.00 34.76 5.13
CA GLY A 49 -28.68 34.69 5.76
C GLY A 49 -28.11 33.29 5.93
N TRP A 50 -28.84 32.26 5.47
CA TRP A 50 -28.38 30.87 5.52
C TRP A 50 -27.76 30.46 4.18
N GLY A 51 -26.75 29.61 4.26
CA GLY A 51 -26.14 28.97 3.10
C GLY A 51 -25.62 27.60 3.48
N ILE A 52 -25.39 26.78 2.48
CA ILE A 52 -24.81 25.46 2.64
C ILE A 52 -23.54 25.38 1.79
N ASN A 53 -22.50 24.80 2.38
CA ASN A 53 -21.23 24.53 1.71
C ASN A 53 -20.93 23.05 1.86
N SER A 54 -20.42 22.44 0.79
CA SER A 54 -20.04 21.04 0.75
C SER A 54 -18.67 20.90 0.10
N VAL A 55 -17.85 20.04 0.70
CA VAL A 55 -16.59 19.59 0.14
C VAL A 55 -16.60 18.06 0.18
N LEU A 56 -16.50 17.43 -0.98
CA LEU A 56 -16.43 15.98 -1.13
C LEU A 56 -15.13 15.62 -1.83
N THR A 57 -14.36 14.70 -1.25
CA THR A 57 -13.15 14.16 -1.86
C THR A 57 -13.30 12.65 -2.02
N LEU A 58 -13.21 12.18 -3.25
CA LEU A 58 -13.15 10.76 -3.59
C LEU A 58 -11.79 10.50 -4.22
N GLN A 59 -11.05 9.53 -3.70
CA GLN A 59 -9.73 9.18 -4.22
C GLN A 59 -9.51 7.67 -4.20
N SER A 60 -8.75 7.16 -5.16
CA SER A 60 -8.24 5.79 -5.14
C SER A 60 -7.23 5.59 -4.02
N GLY A 61 -7.02 4.33 -3.62
CA GLY A 61 -5.94 3.93 -2.72
C GLY A 61 -4.56 4.33 -3.27
N GLN A 62 -3.61 4.49 -2.35
CA GLN A 62 -2.21 4.73 -2.69
C GLN A 62 -1.50 3.39 -2.89
N PRO A 63 -0.69 3.23 -3.95
CA PRO A 63 0.12 2.03 -4.13
C PRO A 63 1.09 1.83 -2.97
N PHE A 64 1.17 0.59 -2.48
CA PHE A 64 2.05 0.23 -1.37
C PHE A 64 2.72 -1.12 -1.63
N GLY A 65 3.66 -1.49 -0.76
CA GLY A 65 4.33 -2.78 -0.77
C GLY A 65 4.61 -3.26 0.64
N VAL A 66 4.89 -4.55 0.77
CA VAL A 66 5.29 -5.19 2.03
C VAL A 66 6.77 -5.54 1.96
N ASN A 67 7.45 -5.49 3.10
CA ASN A 67 8.82 -5.95 3.25
C ASN A 67 8.90 -6.80 4.51
N LEU A 68 9.87 -7.69 4.54
CA LEU A 68 10.19 -8.48 5.72
C LEU A 68 11.14 -7.67 6.62
N SER A 69 11.31 -8.09 7.87
CA SER A 69 12.08 -7.36 8.89
C SER A 69 13.38 -8.07 9.32
N ASP A 70 13.96 -8.88 8.44
CA ASP A 70 15.20 -9.62 8.67
C ASP A 70 15.90 -9.91 7.32
N ASP A 71 17.15 -10.40 7.34
CA ASP A 71 17.99 -10.58 6.14
C ASP A 71 17.73 -11.89 5.37
N TYR A 72 16.47 -12.14 5.01
CA TYR A 72 16.08 -13.36 4.30
C TYR A 72 16.66 -13.48 2.87
N ASP A 73 17.09 -12.38 2.26
CA ASP A 73 17.69 -12.37 0.91
C ASP A 73 19.24 -12.33 0.93
N GLY A 74 19.85 -12.24 2.11
CA GLY A 74 21.30 -12.24 2.31
C GLY A 74 22.01 -10.99 1.78
N THR A 75 21.29 -9.88 1.60
CA THR A 75 21.85 -8.62 1.12
C THR A 75 22.46 -7.76 2.24
N GLY A 76 22.11 -8.05 3.49
CA GLY A 76 22.51 -7.26 4.66
C GLY A 76 21.72 -5.95 4.82
N GLU A 77 20.64 -5.77 4.03
CA GLU A 77 19.78 -4.57 4.10
C GLU A 77 18.66 -4.72 5.15
N PHE A 78 18.27 -5.94 5.55
CA PHE A 78 17.25 -6.22 6.58
C PHE A 78 15.82 -5.71 6.27
N PHE A 79 15.53 -5.40 5.01
CA PHE A 79 14.17 -5.08 4.56
C PHE A 79 13.84 -5.72 3.20
N PRO A 80 14.07 -7.03 3.02
CA PRO A 80 13.91 -7.66 1.72
C PRO A 80 12.44 -7.71 1.32
N ARG A 81 12.20 -7.59 0.01
CA ARG A 81 10.88 -7.87 -0.56
C ARG A 81 10.60 -9.37 -0.53
N PRO A 82 9.37 -9.79 -0.22
CA PRO A 82 8.98 -11.20 -0.28
C PRO A 82 8.79 -11.67 -1.73
N ASP A 83 8.64 -12.98 -1.89
CA ASP A 83 8.11 -13.59 -3.10
C ASP A 83 6.59 -13.63 -3.06
N VAL A 84 5.96 -13.16 -4.14
CA VAL A 84 4.55 -13.30 -4.40
C VAL A 84 4.32 -14.61 -5.14
N VAL A 85 3.70 -15.58 -4.48
CA VAL A 85 3.43 -16.95 -4.99
C VAL A 85 1.94 -17.19 -5.29
N GLY A 86 1.07 -16.23 -4.98
CA GLY A 86 -0.36 -16.29 -5.21
C GLY A 86 -0.98 -14.90 -5.33
N ASP A 87 -2.31 -14.82 -5.39
CA ASP A 87 -3.04 -13.55 -5.38
C ASP A 87 -3.07 -12.94 -3.96
N PRO A 88 -2.45 -11.76 -3.75
CA PRO A 88 -2.42 -11.08 -2.45
C PRO A 88 -3.78 -10.70 -1.88
N PHE A 89 -4.84 -10.67 -2.70
CA PHE A 89 -6.20 -10.24 -2.30
C PHE A 89 -7.23 -11.37 -2.38
N ALA A 90 -6.79 -12.61 -2.60
CA ALA A 90 -7.69 -13.75 -2.65
C ALA A 90 -8.34 -14.01 -1.28
N GLY A 91 -9.68 -13.94 -1.21
CA GLY A 91 -10.46 -14.23 -0.01
C GLY A 91 -10.46 -13.11 1.05
N THR A 92 -9.83 -11.97 0.78
CA THR A 92 -9.76 -10.83 1.70
C THR A 92 -11.05 -10.00 1.63
N HIS A 93 -11.72 -9.79 2.77
CA HIS A 93 -13.02 -9.10 2.81
C HIS A 93 -13.17 -8.08 3.94
N ALA A 94 -12.24 -8.03 4.89
CA ALA A 94 -12.34 -7.20 6.08
C ALA A 94 -11.07 -6.37 6.31
N PRO A 95 -11.13 -5.23 7.02
CA PRO A 95 -9.95 -4.42 7.32
C PRO A 95 -8.84 -5.16 8.10
N GLY A 96 -9.21 -6.18 8.87
CA GLY A 96 -8.25 -7.04 9.59
C GLY A 96 -7.66 -8.18 8.75
N ASP A 97 -8.22 -8.41 7.56
CA ASP A 97 -7.80 -9.42 6.59
C ASP A 97 -7.74 -8.76 5.21
N TYR A 98 -6.89 -7.73 5.12
CA TYR A 98 -6.74 -6.89 3.93
C TYR A 98 -5.75 -7.51 2.93
N LEU A 99 -4.89 -8.41 3.39
CA LEU A 99 -3.93 -9.14 2.57
C LEU A 99 -3.96 -10.62 2.93
N ASN A 100 -4.04 -11.45 1.91
CA ASN A 100 -3.80 -12.88 2.03
C ASN A 100 -2.30 -13.12 2.26
N LEU A 101 -1.92 -13.31 3.54
CA LEU A 101 -0.53 -13.51 3.92
C LEU A 101 0.10 -14.78 3.32
N SER A 102 -0.72 -15.78 2.95
CA SER A 102 -0.22 -17.00 2.29
C SER A 102 0.29 -16.76 0.85
N ALA A 103 -0.03 -15.60 0.26
CA ALA A 103 0.50 -15.21 -1.04
C ALA A 103 1.95 -14.72 -0.97
N PHE A 104 2.50 -14.49 0.23
CA PHE A 104 3.84 -13.95 0.44
C PHE A 104 4.74 -14.96 1.13
N HIS A 105 5.87 -15.29 0.49
CA HIS A 105 6.89 -16.16 1.04
C HIS A 105 8.19 -15.41 1.27
N VAL A 106 8.97 -15.85 2.27
CA VAL A 106 10.34 -15.35 2.45
C VAL A 106 11.20 -15.83 1.27
N PRO A 107 12.14 -15.02 0.76
CA PRO A 107 12.93 -15.35 -0.43
C PRO A 107 14.13 -16.25 -0.10
N CYS A 108 13.86 -17.29 0.68
CA CYS A 108 14.78 -18.37 1.02
C CYS A 108 13.98 -19.62 1.39
N THR A 109 14.63 -20.78 1.45
CA THR A 109 14.03 -21.98 2.04
C THR A 109 14.34 -22.00 3.52
N LEU A 110 13.32 -21.93 4.38
CA LEU A 110 13.49 -22.06 5.83
C LEU A 110 13.77 -23.52 6.21
N ASN A 111 14.75 -23.74 7.10
CA ASN A 111 14.96 -25.02 7.75
C ASN A 111 13.78 -25.31 8.68
N PRO A 112 13.07 -26.45 8.52
CA PRO A 112 11.92 -26.78 9.37
C PRO A 112 12.26 -26.94 10.87
N ALA A 113 13.53 -27.16 11.20
CA ALA A 113 14.02 -27.24 12.57
C ALA A 113 14.44 -25.87 13.16
N GLY A 114 14.38 -24.80 12.35
CA GLY A 114 14.74 -23.45 12.77
C GLY A 114 13.60 -22.72 13.49
N ASP A 115 13.88 -21.48 13.86
CA ASP A 115 12.98 -20.57 14.58
C ASP A 115 12.18 -19.64 13.66
N GLY A 116 12.40 -19.73 12.34
CA GLY A 116 11.70 -18.97 11.32
C GLY A 116 12.30 -17.60 11.01
N PHE A 117 13.45 -17.27 11.61
CA PHE A 117 14.23 -16.06 11.29
C PHE A 117 15.20 -16.29 10.11
N ALA A 118 15.91 -15.24 9.68
CA ALA A 118 16.78 -15.33 8.51
C ALA A 118 17.98 -16.27 8.70
N ASP A 119 18.42 -16.51 9.93
CA ASP A 119 19.48 -17.48 10.25
C ASP A 119 19.05 -18.94 10.04
N ALA A 120 17.74 -19.20 10.06
CA ALA A 120 17.17 -20.48 9.69
C ALA A 120 17.09 -20.72 8.17
N CYS A 121 17.46 -19.75 7.32
CA CYS A 121 17.54 -19.96 5.88
C CYS A 121 18.61 -21.02 5.53
N VAL A 122 18.23 -22.01 4.72
CA VAL A 122 19.17 -23.01 4.21
C VAL A 122 20.20 -22.31 3.33
N GLN A 123 21.49 -22.54 3.61
CA GLN A 123 22.59 -21.90 2.90
C GLN A 123 22.50 -22.14 1.39
N GLY A 124 22.59 -21.06 0.61
CA GLY A 124 22.51 -21.09 -0.86
C GLY A 124 21.10 -21.03 -1.44
N THR A 125 20.06 -20.94 -0.60
CA THR A 125 18.66 -20.78 -1.07
C THR A 125 18.16 -19.33 -1.07
N GLN A 126 18.90 -18.44 -0.44
CA GLN A 126 18.59 -17.01 -0.39
C GLN A 126 18.66 -16.39 -1.80
N HIS A 127 17.68 -15.55 -2.10
CA HIS A 127 17.61 -14.79 -3.35
C HIS A 127 16.84 -13.49 -3.12
N GLN A 128 16.85 -12.57 -4.09
CA GLN A 128 16.03 -11.37 -4.00
C GLN A 128 14.58 -11.70 -4.35
N GLY A 129 13.64 -11.26 -3.50
CA GLY A 129 12.22 -11.52 -3.74
C GLY A 129 11.67 -10.86 -5.01
N ASN A 130 10.63 -11.48 -5.56
CA ASN A 130 10.06 -11.11 -6.86
C ASN A 130 9.02 -9.97 -6.81
N MET A 131 8.63 -9.50 -5.62
CA MET A 131 7.60 -8.47 -5.49
C MET A 131 8.04 -7.15 -6.14
N GLY A 132 7.21 -6.64 -7.04
CA GLY A 132 7.43 -5.34 -7.69
C GLY A 132 7.26 -4.17 -6.71
N ARG A 133 8.00 -3.07 -6.96
CA ARG A 133 7.92 -1.84 -6.16
C ARG A 133 6.51 -1.24 -6.18
N ASN A 134 5.91 -1.06 -5.01
CA ASN A 134 4.55 -0.52 -4.81
C ASN A 134 3.49 -1.16 -5.73
N SER A 135 3.48 -2.49 -5.76
CA SER A 135 2.63 -3.29 -6.65
C SER A 135 1.21 -3.55 -6.10
N LEU A 136 0.95 -3.26 -4.83
CA LEU A 136 -0.35 -3.52 -4.18
C LEU A 136 -1.23 -2.25 -4.20
N ILE A 137 -2.50 -2.38 -4.57
CA ILE A 137 -3.51 -1.30 -4.61
C ILE A 137 -4.92 -1.80 -4.30
#